data_AF-A0A962W9F3-F1
#
_entry.id   AF-A0A962W9F3-F1
#
_cell.length_a   1.000
_cell.length_b   1.000
_cell.length_c   1.000
_cell.angle_alpha   90.00
_cell.angle_beta   90.00
_cell.angle_gamma   90.00
#
_symmetry.space_group_name_H-M   'P 1'
#
loop_
_entity.id
_entity.type
_entity.pdbx_description
1 polymer ?
#
loop_
_entity_poly.entity_id
_entity_poly.type
_entity_poly.pdbx_seq_one_letter_code
_entity_poly.pdbx_strand_id
1 'polypeptide(L)' 'MALDSLAGQLVPRERLANIPALLRAYRELVPDPEVSAQGISFGTSGHRGCALTRSFNRNHIL' A
#
# COMPACT_ATOMS: atom_id res chain seq x y z
N MET A 1 11.23 -17.02 -18.52
CA MET A 1 11.97 -15.77 -18.80
C MET A 1 11.68 -14.80 -17.67
N ALA A 2 12.70 -14.09 -17.17
CA ALA A 2 12.47 -13.01 -16.22
C ALA A 2 11.78 -11.84 -16.95
N LEU A 3 10.65 -11.36 -16.42
CA LEU A 3 9.89 -10.25 -17.00
C LEU A 3 10.53 -8.88 -16.71
N ASP A 4 11.28 -8.77 -15.61
CA ASP A 4 12.01 -7.56 -15.20
C ASP A 4 13.51 -7.78 -15.46
N SER A 5 14.17 -6.78 -16.05
CA SER A 5 15.60 -6.84 -16.40
C SER A 5 16.52 -6.92 -15.17
N LEU A 6 16.03 -6.56 -13.98
CA LEU A 6 16.76 -6.61 -12.71
C LEU A 6 16.36 -7.82 -11.85
N ALA A 7 15.61 -8.78 -12.38
CA ALA A 7 15.24 -9.97 -11.61
C ALA A 7 16.47 -10.73 -11.09
N GLY A 8 16.51 -11.00 -9.78
CA GLY A 8 17.64 -11.64 -9.11
C GLY A 8 18.81 -10.71 -8.77
N GLN A 9 18.73 -9.42 -9.08
CA GLN A 9 19.73 -8.42 -8.73
C GLN A 9 19.34 -7.62 -7.48
N LEU A 10 20.31 -6.89 -6.92
CA LEU A 10 20.03 -5.96 -5.81
C LEU A 10 19.14 -4.81 -6.28
N VAL A 11 18.20 -4.41 -5.42
CA VAL A 11 17.27 -3.33 -5.72
C VAL A 11 18.02 -1.98 -5.74
N PRO A 12 17.94 -1.19 -6.82
CA PRO A 12 18.50 0.15 -6.88
C PRO A 12 17.86 1.07 -5.84
N ARG A 13 18.62 2.07 -5.34
CA ARG A 13 18.15 2.96 -4.26
C ARG A 13 16.87 3.72 -4.65
N GLU A 14 16.71 4.03 -5.93
CA GLU A 14 15.60 4.83 -6.46
C GLU A 14 14.27 4.05 -6.46
N ARG A 15 14.33 2.70 -6.37
CA ARG A 15 13.16 1.82 -6.27
C ARG A 15 12.76 1.52 -4.82
N LEU A 16 13.49 2.02 -3.83
CA LEU A 16 13.16 1.83 -2.42
C LEU A 16 11.96 2.69 -2.02
N ALA A 17 11.09 2.13 -1.18
CA ALA A 17 9.92 2.86 -0.69
C ALA A 17 10.32 3.96 0.30
N ASN A 18 9.62 5.10 0.25
CA ASN A 18 9.74 6.15 1.26
C ASN A 18 8.92 5.77 2.50
N ILE A 19 9.59 5.19 3.50
CA ILE A 19 8.94 4.68 4.72
C ILE A 19 8.29 5.81 5.55
N PRO A 20 8.94 6.97 5.80
CA PRO A 20 8.29 8.09 6.48
C PRO A 20 6.99 8.55 5.79
N ALA A 21 6.98 8.63 4.46
CA ALA A 21 5.78 9.00 3.71
C ALA A 21 4.65 7.96 3.86
N LEU A 22 4.98 6.67 3.86
CA LEU A 22 4.01 5.59 4.10
C LEU A 22 3.40 5.67 5.50
N LEU A 23 4.21 5.86 6.54
CA LEU A 23 3.74 5.98 7.92
C LEU A 23 2.86 7.22 8.11
N ARG A 24 3.24 8.35 7.50
CA ARG A 24 2.44 9.56 7.48
C ARG A 24 1.09 9.31 6.80
N ALA A 25 1.11 8.72 5.61
CA ALA A 25 -0.10 8.41 4.85
C ALA A 25 -1.05 7.49 5.63
N TYR A 26 -0.53 6.48 6.32
CA TYR A 26 -1.33 5.55 7.12
C TYR A 26 -2.13 6.29 8.20
N ARG A 27 -1.52 7.28 8.85
CA ARG A 27 -2.14 8.02 9.95
C ARG A 27 -3.05 9.16 9.49
N GLU A 28 -2.66 9.87 8.44
CA GLU A 28 -3.28 11.14 8.06
C GLU A 28 -4.28 11.02 6.92
N LEU A 29 -4.10 10.07 5.99
CA LEU A 29 -5.03 9.91 4.88
C LEU A 29 -6.24 9.08 5.31
N VAL A 30 -7.42 9.60 5.00
CA VAL A 30 -8.72 8.99 5.27
C VAL A 30 -9.27 8.40 3.97
N PRO A 31 -9.72 7.13 3.97
CA PRO A 31 -10.38 6.54 2.81
C PRO A 31 -11.69 7.26 2.48
N ASP A 32 -11.95 7.43 1.19
CA ASP A 32 -13.19 7.98 0.66
C ASP A 32 -14.23 6.85 0.48
N PRO A 33 -15.39 6.90 1.17
CA PRO A 33 -16.41 5.85 1.08
C PRO A 33 -17.04 5.73 -0.32
N GLU A 34 -17.00 6.78 -1.14
CA GLU A 34 -17.53 6.75 -2.51
C GLU A 34 -16.59 6.01 -3.48
N VAL A 35 -15.34 5.76 -3.06
CA VAL A 35 -14.35 5.05 -3.87
C VAL A 35 -14.22 3.61 -3.36
N SER A 36 -14.91 2.68 -4.01
CA SER A 36 -14.92 1.25 -3.62
C SER A 36 -13.52 0.64 -3.42
N ALA A 37 -12.52 1.07 -4.19
CA ALA A 37 -11.13 0.60 -4.06
C ALA A 37 -10.42 1.04 -2.75
N GLN A 38 -10.98 2.02 -2.03
CA GLN A 38 -10.50 2.49 -0.72
C GLN A 38 -11.27 1.84 0.45
N GLY A 39 -12.25 0.97 0.17
CA GLY A 39 -13.01 0.25 1.19
C GLY A 39 -12.28 -0.98 1.73
N ILE A 40 -12.81 -1.55 2.82
CA ILE A 40 -12.33 -2.81 3.38
C ILE A 40 -12.83 -3.98 2.51
N SER A 41 -11.92 -4.88 2.18
CA SER A 41 -12.22 -6.17 1.55
C SER A 41 -11.52 -7.28 2.34
N PHE A 42 -12.28 -8.10 3.07
CA PHE A 42 -11.76 -9.13 3.96
C PHE A 42 -11.94 -10.52 3.35
N GLY A 43 -10.88 -11.04 2.71
CA GLY A 43 -10.90 -12.36 2.07
C GLY A 43 -10.29 -13.46 2.95
N THR A 44 -9.91 -14.59 2.34
CA THR A 44 -9.24 -15.71 3.02
C THR A 44 -7.91 -15.31 3.69
N SER A 45 -7.29 -14.23 3.23
CA SER A 45 -6.06 -13.65 3.80
C SER A 45 -6.28 -12.28 4.47
N GLY A 46 -7.51 -11.99 4.90
CA GLY A 46 -7.89 -10.72 5.49
C GLY A 46 -7.94 -9.58 4.47
N HIS A 47 -7.78 -8.35 4.99
CA HIS A 47 -7.72 -7.13 4.19
C HIS A 47 -6.27 -6.70 3.92
N ARG A 48 -5.99 -6.30 2.68
CA ARG A 48 -4.68 -5.85 2.20
C ARG A 48 -4.83 -4.57 1.39
N GLY A 49 -3.82 -3.71 1.43
CA GLY A 49 -3.77 -2.49 0.63
C GLY A 49 -2.49 -1.69 0.89
N CYS A 50 -2.51 -0.42 0.48
CA CYS A 50 -1.42 0.51 0.67
C CYS A 50 -1.94 1.85 1.19
N ALA A 51 -1.23 2.41 2.17
CA ALA A 51 -1.57 3.70 2.77
C ALA A 51 -1.56 4.86 1.75
N LEU A 52 -0.66 4.82 0.76
CA LEU A 52 -0.55 5.86 -0.26
C LEU A 52 -1.74 5.89 -1.22
N THR A 53 -2.41 4.75 -1.41
CA THR A 53 -3.61 4.64 -2.25
C THR A 53 -4.90 4.67 -1.44
N ARG A 54 -4.81 5.03 -0.15
CA ARG A 54 -5.95 5.09 0.79
C ARG A 54 -6.69 3.76 0.98
N SER A 55 -6.03 2.63 0.73
CA SER A 55 -6.63 1.29 0.85
C SER A 55 -6.13 0.49 2.04
N PHE A 56 -5.29 1.11 2.89
CA PHE A 56 -4.80 0.52 4.14
C PHE A 56 -4.26 1.63 5.06
N ASN A 57 -5.16 2.23 5.83
CA ASN A 57 -4.94 3.40 6.67
C ASN A 57 -5.53 3.15 8.05
N ARG A 58 -5.29 4.04 9.02
CA ARG A 58 -5.75 3.90 10.40
C ARG A 58 -7.23 3.50 10.52
N ASN A 59 -8.10 4.12 9.72
CA ASN A 59 -9.55 3.88 9.71
C ASN A 59 -9.95 2.48 9.21
N HIS A 60 -9.04 1.73 8.58
CA HIS A 60 -9.31 0.34 8.17
C HIS A 60 -9.03 -0.64 9.31
N ILE A 61 -8.28 -0.22 10.34
CA ILE A 61 -7.81 -1.08 11.43
C ILE A 61 -8.52 -0.75 12.75
N LEU A 62 -8.91 0.52 12.94
CA LEU A 62 -9.58 1.05 14.13
C LEU A 62 -10.94 1.63 13.75
#